data_AF-A0A7R9HT27-F1
#
_entry.id   AF-A0A7R9HT27-F1
#
_cell.length_a   1.000
_cell.length_b   1.000
_cell.length_c   1.000
_cell.angle_alpha   90.00
_cell.angle_beta   90.00
_cell.angle_gamma   90.00
#
_symmetry.space_group_name_H-M   'P 1'
#
loop_
_entity.id
_entity.type
_entity.pdbx_description
1 polymer ?
#
loop_
_entity_poly.entity_id
_entity_poly.type
_entity_poly.pdbx_seq_one_letter_code
_entity_poly.pdbx_strand_id
1 'polypeptide(L)'
;MQKRRLEEPEDENDDIVAEEYILHAESRKYHVVGPRQLAIRSVLALFVIGAFQMLRQTLQSMFGPQLTKWFVAITVTQYHFMFYLSRPLPNIMALPLVLIALHSWLKQQHSYFIFSSAAAIIIFRAELALFLGLILILELVQSRLHPVRFIKLAVPAGLLFLALTVAVDSVFWDKLLWPEGEVLFFNTVLNKSHQWGVSLLCSLM
;
A
#
# COMPACT_ATOMS: atom_id res chain seq x y z
N MET A 1 55.19 -11.23 45.92
CA MET A 1 54.97 -10.94 44.49
C MET A 1 54.43 -12.18 43.81
N GLN A 2 53.15 -12.19 43.42
CA GLN A 2 52.72 -12.73 42.11
C GLN A 2 51.21 -12.52 41.97
N LYS A 3 50.88 -11.42 41.28
CA LYS A 3 49.59 -11.15 40.66
C LYS A 3 49.34 -12.27 39.64
N ARG A 4 48.50 -13.26 39.95
CA ARG A 4 48.03 -14.21 38.93
C ARG A 4 46.86 -13.56 38.20
N ARG A 5 47.15 -13.28 36.92
CA ARG A 5 46.35 -12.65 35.88
C ARG A 5 45.04 -13.42 35.70
N LEU A 6 43.94 -12.67 35.58
CA LEU A 6 42.64 -13.15 35.09
C LEU A 6 42.85 -13.73 33.69
N GLU A 7 42.60 -15.03 33.53
CA GLU A 7 42.46 -15.65 32.22
C GLU A 7 40.95 -15.72 31.95
N GLU A 8 40.44 -14.74 31.20
CA GLU A 8 39.19 -14.86 30.45
C GLU A 8 39.53 -15.37 29.05
N PRO A 9 39.11 -16.59 28.70
CA PRO A 9 38.88 -16.95 27.31
C PRO A 9 37.49 -17.58 27.19
N GLU A 10 36.43 -16.77 27.31
CA GLU A 10 35.04 -17.21 27.05
C GLU A 10 34.33 -16.42 25.93
N ASP A 11 34.98 -15.43 25.31
CA ASP A 11 34.32 -14.55 24.32
C ASP A 11 34.28 -15.19 22.90
N GLU A 12 35.36 -15.88 22.49
CA GLU A 12 35.51 -16.32 21.08
C GLU A 12 34.60 -17.51 20.70
N ASN A 13 34.25 -18.37 21.66
CA ASN A 13 33.36 -19.51 21.39
C ASN A 13 31.88 -19.11 21.39
N ASP A 14 31.50 -18.12 22.20
CA ASP A 14 30.13 -17.60 22.24
C ASP A 14 29.82 -16.75 20.99
N ASP A 15 30.80 -16.02 20.46
CA ASP A 15 30.68 -15.29 19.20
C ASP A 15 30.47 -16.23 18.00
N ILE A 16 31.23 -17.33 17.90
CA ILE A 16 31.08 -18.33 16.83
C ILE A 16 29.72 -19.01 16.91
N VAL A 17 29.26 -19.34 18.13
CA VAL A 17 27.95 -19.95 18.37
C VAL A 17 26.83 -18.97 18.03
N ALA A 18 26.96 -17.70 18.41
CA ALA A 18 26.02 -16.65 18.02
C ALA A 18 25.97 -16.46 16.51
N GLU A 19 27.11 -16.50 15.81
CA GLU A 19 27.19 -16.39 14.35
C GLU A 19 26.54 -17.60 13.66
N GLU A 20 26.72 -18.81 14.18
CA GLU A 20 26.07 -20.02 13.70
C GLU A 20 24.54 -19.99 13.93
N TYR A 21 24.07 -19.52 15.09
CA TYR A 21 22.64 -19.31 15.36
C TYR A 21 22.04 -18.23 14.46
N ILE A 22 22.76 -17.14 14.19
CA ILE A 22 22.33 -16.07 13.27
C ILE A 22 22.26 -16.63 11.85
N LEU A 23 23.29 -17.35 11.38
CA LEU A 23 23.30 -18.00 10.06
C LEU A 23 22.18 -19.04 9.92
N HIS A 24 21.91 -19.82 10.97
CA HIS A 24 20.79 -20.77 10.96
C HIS A 24 19.42 -20.10 11.03
N ALA A 25 19.29 -18.96 11.71
CA ALA A 25 18.06 -18.16 11.73
C ALA A 25 17.83 -17.45 10.39
N GLU A 26 18.89 -16.94 9.78
CA GLU A 26 18.91 -16.33 8.46
C GLU A 26 18.55 -17.37 7.38
N SER A 27 19.16 -18.57 7.41
CA SER A 27 18.88 -19.65 6.46
C SER A 27 17.45 -20.20 6.61
N ARG A 28 16.92 -20.28 7.85
CA ARG A 28 15.50 -20.59 8.09
C ARG A 28 14.58 -19.53 7.48
N LYS A 29 14.96 -18.26 7.49
CA LYS A 29 14.19 -17.17 6.87
C LYS A 29 14.11 -17.33 5.35
N TYR A 30 15.20 -17.70 4.70
CA TYR A 30 15.23 -17.99 3.26
C TYR A 30 14.47 -19.27 2.90
N HIS A 31 14.47 -20.28 3.77
CA HIS A 31 13.72 -21.51 3.56
C HIS A 31 12.19 -21.32 3.71
N VAL A 32 11.74 -20.29 4.44
CA VAL A 32 10.31 -20.04 4.70
C VAL A 32 9.67 -19.09 3.67
N VAL A 33 10.45 -18.23 2.99
CA VAL A 33 9.95 -17.34 1.93
C VAL A 33 10.17 -17.98 0.56
N GLY A 34 9.15 -18.68 0.05
CA GLY A 34 9.27 -19.39 -1.23
C GLY A 34 9.59 -18.46 -2.42
N PRO A 35 10.22 -18.98 -3.50
CA PRO A 35 10.65 -18.18 -4.66
C PRO A 35 9.51 -17.39 -5.32
N ARG A 36 8.27 -17.91 -5.25
CA ARG A 36 7.06 -17.21 -5.72
C ARG A 36 6.78 -15.92 -4.95
N GLN A 37 7.01 -15.91 -3.65
CA GLN A 37 6.79 -14.71 -2.83
C GLN A 37 7.82 -13.65 -3.17
N LEU A 38 9.09 -14.02 -3.35
CA LEU A 38 10.13 -13.08 -3.77
C LEU A 38 9.80 -12.44 -5.13
N ALA A 39 9.32 -13.24 -6.09
CA ALA A 39 8.90 -12.74 -7.41
C ALA A 39 7.78 -11.68 -7.29
N ILE A 40 6.72 -11.97 -6.52
CA ILE A 40 5.60 -11.03 -6.31
C ILE A 40 6.09 -9.72 -5.67
N ARG A 41 6.97 -9.82 -4.67
CA ARG A 41 7.53 -8.67 -3.97
C ARG A 41 8.38 -7.80 -4.89
N SER A 42 9.21 -8.41 -5.74
CA SER A 42 10.01 -7.68 -6.73
C SER A 42 9.15 -7.00 -7.77
N VAL A 43 8.12 -7.67 -8.28
CA VAL A 43 7.17 -7.08 -9.25
C VAL A 43 6.44 -5.88 -8.63
N LEU A 44 5.93 -6.03 -7.41
CA LEU A 44 5.27 -4.93 -6.69
C LEU A 44 6.22 -3.74 -6.47
N ALA A 45 7.44 -4.01 -6.02
CA ALA A 45 8.46 -2.97 -5.84
C ALA A 45 8.76 -2.22 -7.15
N LEU A 46 8.85 -2.93 -8.27
CA LEU A 46 9.05 -2.32 -9.59
C LEU A 46 7.89 -1.41 -9.99
N PHE A 47 6.64 -1.83 -9.75
CA PHE A 47 5.46 -0.98 -10.01
C PHE A 47 5.46 0.29 -9.15
N VAL A 48 5.78 0.17 -7.86
CA VAL A 48 5.87 1.32 -6.95
C VAL A 48 6.96 2.29 -7.40
N ILE A 49 8.16 1.78 -7.70
CA ILE A 49 9.29 2.59 -8.16
C ILE A 49 8.97 3.26 -9.50
N GLY A 50 8.35 2.54 -10.44
CA GLY A 50 7.94 3.08 -11.73
C GLY A 50 6.93 4.22 -11.58
N ALA A 51 5.88 4.03 -10.79
CA ALA A 51 4.89 5.07 -10.51
C ALA A 51 5.51 6.27 -9.77
N PHE A 52 6.42 6.02 -8.82
CA PHE A 52 7.14 7.07 -8.11
C PHE A 52 8.04 7.88 -9.05
N GLN A 53 8.67 7.24 -10.03
CA GLN A 53 9.47 7.90 -11.05
C GLN A 53 8.64 8.80 -11.96
N MET A 54 7.42 8.39 -12.33
CA MET A 54 6.49 9.24 -13.09
C MET A 54 6.10 10.51 -12.31
N LEU A 55 5.81 10.36 -11.01
CA LEU A 55 5.53 11.48 -10.12
C LEU A 55 6.76 12.40 -10.00
N ARG A 56 7.95 11.83 -9.78
CA ARG A 56 9.22 12.57 -9.71
C ARG A 56 9.46 13.43 -10.94
N GLN A 57 9.28 12.86 -12.14
CA GLN A 57 9.44 13.61 -13.40
C GLN A 57 8.47 14.78 -13.51
N THR A 58 7.24 14.61 -13.01
CA THR A 58 6.22 15.65 -13.04
C THR A 58 6.53 16.76 -12.06
N LEU A 59 6.94 16.42 -10.84
CA LEU A 59 7.41 17.37 -9.84
C LEU A 59 8.61 18.17 -10.35
N GLN A 60 9.57 17.50 -11.01
CA GLN A 60 10.72 18.16 -11.61
C GLN A 60 10.33 19.14 -12.71
N SER A 61 9.35 18.80 -13.54
CA SER A 61 8.87 19.70 -14.59
C SER A 61 8.10 20.92 -14.06
N MET A 62 7.44 20.80 -12.91
CA MET A 62 6.57 21.84 -12.34
C MET A 62 7.31 22.75 -11.34
N PHE A 63 8.14 22.17 -10.48
CA PHE A 63 8.78 22.84 -9.35
C PHE A 63 10.31 22.89 -9.45
N GLY A 64 10.88 22.29 -10.51
CA GLY A 64 12.32 22.28 -10.76
C GLY A 64 13.09 21.14 -10.08
N PRO A 65 14.38 20.99 -10.44
CA PRO A 65 15.22 19.88 -9.98
C PRO A 65 15.59 19.96 -8.50
N GLN A 66 15.69 21.16 -7.93
CA GLN A 66 16.13 21.33 -6.54
C GLN A 66 15.09 20.80 -5.55
N LEU A 67 13.81 21.20 -5.71
CA LEU A 67 12.72 20.69 -4.87
C LEU A 67 12.57 19.17 -5.01
N THR A 68 12.72 18.66 -6.23
CA THR A 68 12.62 17.22 -6.50
C THR A 68 13.71 16.42 -5.80
N LYS A 69 14.95 16.92 -5.76
CA LYS A 69 16.05 16.27 -5.03
C LYS A 69 15.75 16.17 -3.54
N TRP A 70 15.28 17.26 -2.93
CA TRP A 70 14.89 17.27 -1.52
C TRP A 70 13.70 16.34 -1.23
N PHE A 71 12.68 16.37 -2.08
CA PHE A 71 11.53 15.47 -1.98
C PHE A 71 11.96 14.00 -2.01
N VAL A 72 12.84 13.61 -2.94
CA VAL A 72 13.35 12.24 -3.02
C VAL A 72 14.22 11.90 -1.81
N ALA A 73 15.09 12.81 -1.38
CA ALA A 73 15.94 12.61 -0.20
C ALA A 73 15.10 12.33 1.06
N ILE A 74 14.08 13.15 1.31
CA ILE A 74 13.16 12.96 2.45
C ILE A 74 12.38 11.65 2.31
N THR A 75 11.91 11.31 1.11
CA THR A 75 11.13 10.07 0.90
C THR A 75 11.99 8.82 1.12
N VAL A 76 13.24 8.84 0.67
CA VAL A 76 14.16 7.69 0.81
C VAL A 76 14.63 7.51 2.26
N THR A 77 14.77 8.60 3.03
CA THR A 77 15.12 8.52 4.45
C THR A 77 13.96 8.08 5.34
N GLN A 78 12.71 8.16 4.85
CA GLN A 78 11.56 7.63 5.58
C GLN A 78 11.61 6.10 5.67
N TYR A 79 11.92 5.61 6.87
CA TYR A 79 11.93 4.18 7.19
C TYR A 79 10.67 3.46 6.72
N HIS A 80 9.49 4.05 6.95
CA HIS A 80 8.21 3.45 6.60
C HIS A 80 8.09 3.17 5.09
N PHE A 81 8.46 4.12 4.24
CA PHE A 81 8.37 3.94 2.80
C PHE A 81 9.28 2.80 2.34
N MET A 82 10.55 2.82 2.75
CA MET A 82 11.53 1.83 2.33
C MET A 82 11.23 0.42 2.86
N PHE A 83 10.72 0.32 4.10
CA PHE A 83 10.37 -0.95 4.73
C PHE A 83 9.15 -1.63 4.09
N TYR A 84 8.15 -0.84 3.68
CA TYR A 84 6.90 -1.38 3.14
C TYR A 84 6.91 -1.56 1.61
N LEU A 85 7.82 -0.91 0.87
CA LEU A 85 7.82 -0.88 -0.60
C LEU A 85 7.75 -2.26 -1.29
N SER A 86 8.33 -3.29 -0.69
CA SER A 86 8.34 -4.66 -1.25
C SER A 86 7.29 -5.59 -0.62
N ARG A 87 6.52 -5.14 0.36
CA ARG A 87 5.57 -6.00 1.09
C ARG A 87 4.17 -5.87 0.46
N PRO A 88 3.49 -7.00 0.15
CA PRO A 88 2.14 -6.98 -0.42
C PRO A 88 1.11 -6.68 0.68
N LEU A 89 1.12 -5.44 1.18
CA LEU A 89 0.05 -4.89 1.99
C LEU A 89 -0.93 -4.18 1.07
N PRO A 90 -2.25 -4.19 1.38
CA PRO A 90 -3.24 -3.47 0.58
C PRO A 90 -2.86 -2.02 0.30
N ASN A 91 -2.27 -1.33 1.28
CA ASN A 91 -1.82 0.06 1.14
C ASN A 91 -0.73 0.22 0.08
N ILE A 92 0.23 -0.70 0.02
CA ILE A 92 1.34 -0.64 -0.94
C ILE A 92 0.90 -1.11 -2.32
N MET A 93 -0.08 -2.02 -2.41
CA MET A 93 -0.69 -2.38 -3.68
C MET A 93 -1.52 -1.24 -4.28
N ALA A 94 -2.16 -0.42 -3.43
CA ALA A 94 -2.88 0.78 -3.87
C ALA A 94 -1.93 1.93 -4.24
N LEU A 95 -0.74 2.00 -3.64
CA LEU A 95 0.18 3.13 -3.77
C LEU A 95 0.56 3.47 -5.22
N PRO A 96 0.91 2.52 -6.12
CA PRO A 96 1.18 2.84 -7.52
C PRO A 96 0.02 3.56 -8.21
N LEU A 97 -1.22 3.13 -7.95
CA LEU A 97 -2.42 3.77 -8.51
C LEU A 97 -2.60 5.18 -7.96
N VAL A 98 -2.37 5.39 -6.67
CA VAL A 98 -2.42 6.71 -6.03
C VAL A 98 -1.34 7.64 -6.61
N LEU A 99 -0.11 7.14 -6.81
CA LEU A 99 0.98 7.91 -7.41
C LEU A 99 0.68 8.29 -8.87
N ILE A 100 0.09 7.37 -9.64
CA ILE A 100 -0.38 7.64 -11.01
C ILE A 100 -1.53 8.64 -11.02
N ALA A 101 -2.45 8.56 -10.04
CA ALA A 101 -3.52 9.52 -9.88
C ALA A 101 -2.96 10.92 -9.62
N LEU A 102 -2.04 11.07 -8.67
CA LEU A 102 -1.37 12.34 -8.38
C LEU A 102 -0.60 12.87 -9.60
N HIS A 103 0.15 12.01 -10.27
CA HIS A 103 0.82 12.36 -11.53
C HIS A 103 -0.16 12.93 -12.57
N SER A 104 -1.27 12.22 -12.79
CA SER A 104 -2.30 12.60 -13.76
C SER A 104 -3.02 13.89 -13.37
N TRP A 105 -3.25 14.10 -12.07
CA TRP A 105 -3.81 15.33 -11.52
C TRP A 105 -2.88 16.53 -11.78
N LEU A 106 -1.58 16.40 -11.48
CA LEU A 106 -0.60 17.46 -11.75
C LEU A 106 -0.49 17.77 -13.26
N LYS A 107 -0.63 16.76 -14.12
CA LYS A 107 -0.65 16.92 -15.59
C LYS A 107 -2.01 17.36 -16.15
N GLN A 108 -3.02 17.58 -15.30
CA GLN A 108 -4.39 17.93 -15.71
C GLN A 108 -5.04 16.89 -16.65
N GLN A 109 -4.60 15.63 -16.55
CA GLN A 109 -5.15 14.52 -17.31
C GLN A 109 -6.28 13.85 -16.53
N HIS A 110 -7.44 14.50 -16.54
CA HIS A 110 -8.55 14.10 -15.68
C HIS A 110 -9.08 12.68 -15.94
N SER A 111 -8.95 12.15 -17.16
CA SER A 111 -9.42 10.79 -17.47
C SER A 111 -8.64 9.73 -16.70
N TYR A 112 -7.32 9.79 -16.77
CA TYR A 112 -6.44 8.85 -16.05
C TYR A 112 -6.55 9.06 -14.54
N PHE A 113 -6.72 10.31 -14.09
CA PHE A 113 -6.92 10.62 -12.68
C PHE A 113 -8.18 9.96 -12.11
N ILE A 114 -9.33 10.10 -12.78
CA ILE A 114 -10.59 9.51 -12.32
C ILE A 114 -10.51 7.98 -12.33
N PHE A 115 -9.97 7.39 -13.40
CA PHE A 115 -9.89 5.94 -13.53
C PHE A 115 -8.94 5.31 -12.50
N SER A 116 -7.75 5.88 -12.32
CA SER A 116 -6.78 5.40 -11.31
C SER A 116 -7.28 5.61 -9.89
N SER A 117 -7.97 6.73 -9.61
CA SER A 117 -8.57 6.98 -8.30
C SER A 117 -9.71 6.01 -8.00
N ALA A 118 -10.60 5.76 -8.97
CA ALA A 118 -11.67 4.78 -8.84
C ALA A 118 -11.12 3.37 -8.57
N ALA A 119 -10.08 2.96 -9.30
CA ALA A 119 -9.39 1.69 -9.06
C ALA A 119 -8.83 1.60 -7.64
N ALA A 120 -8.12 2.64 -7.18
CA ALA A 120 -7.51 2.67 -5.84
C ALA A 120 -8.55 2.60 -4.72
N ILE A 121 -9.66 3.35 -4.87
CA ILE A 121 -10.71 3.44 -3.84
C ILE A 121 -11.55 2.16 -3.79
N ILE A 122 -12.04 1.68 -4.94
CA ILE A 122 -13.02 0.58 -4.98
C ILE A 122 -12.36 -0.78 -4.78
N ILE A 123 -11.16 -1.00 -5.33
CA ILE A 123 -10.48 -2.31 -5.25
C ILE A 123 -9.77 -2.49 -3.92
N PHE A 124 -9.11 -1.44 -3.43
CA PHE A 124 -8.22 -1.56 -2.29
C PHE A 124 -8.83 -1.05 -1.01
N ARG A 125 -9.16 0.26 -0.94
CA ARG A 125 -9.57 0.90 0.32
C ARG A 125 -10.45 2.13 0.10
N ALA A 126 -11.64 2.12 0.69
CA ALA A 126 -12.56 3.26 0.70
C ALA A 126 -12.01 4.51 1.40
N GLU A 127 -11.09 4.40 2.37
CA GLU A 127 -10.53 5.56 3.08
C GLU A 127 -9.77 6.53 2.15
N LEU A 128 -9.23 6.02 1.04
CA LEU A 128 -8.58 6.84 0.01
C LEU A 128 -9.57 7.79 -0.68
N ALA A 129 -10.89 7.53 -0.59
CA ALA A 129 -11.92 8.42 -1.09
C ALA A 129 -11.89 9.78 -0.37
N LEU A 130 -11.48 9.83 0.91
CA LEU A 130 -11.33 11.11 1.60
C LEU A 130 -10.21 11.93 0.97
N PHE A 131 -9.06 11.31 0.68
CA PHE A 131 -7.92 12.02 0.10
C PHE A 131 -8.15 12.38 -1.38
N LEU A 132 -8.39 11.39 -2.24
CA LEU A 132 -8.54 11.59 -3.68
C LEU A 132 -9.88 12.23 -4.04
N GLY A 133 -10.94 11.90 -3.31
CA GLY A 133 -12.26 12.50 -3.49
C GLY A 133 -12.27 13.97 -3.11
N LEU A 134 -11.53 14.39 -2.07
CA LEU A 134 -11.40 15.81 -1.75
C LEU A 134 -10.68 16.57 -2.87
N ILE A 135 -9.61 16.01 -3.44
CA ILE A 135 -8.93 16.60 -4.61
C ILE A 135 -9.90 16.73 -5.80
N LEU A 136 -10.71 15.70 -6.06
CA LEU A 136 -11.75 15.76 -7.11
C LEU A 136 -12.80 16.86 -6.85
N ILE A 137 -13.27 16.99 -5.61
CA ILE A 137 -14.22 18.04 -5.23
C ILE A 137 -13.59 19.42 -5.44
N LEU A 138 -12.33 19.61 -5.04
CA LEU A 138 -11.62 20.89 -5.24
C LEU A 138 -11.49 21.24 -6.73
N GLU A 139 -11.16 20.27 -7.58
CA GLU A 139 -11.10 20.47 -9.04
C GLU A 139 -12.46 20.83 -9.65
N LEU A 140 -13.55 20.27 -9.10
CA LEU A 140 -14.92 20.59 -9.50
C LEU A 140 -15.33 22.00 -9.07
N VAL A 141 -15.01 22.39 -7.83
CA VAL A 141 -15.26 23.74 -7.30
C VAL A 141 -14.46 24.80 -8.08
N GLN A 142 -13.21 24.49 -8.45
CA GLN A 142 -12.37 25.35 -9.28
C GLN A 142 -12.79 25.39 -10.76
N SER A 143 -13.85 24.67 -11.15
CA SER A 143 -14.36 24.59 -12.53
C SER A 143 -13.32 24.14 -13.57
N ARG A 144 -12.24 23.46 -13.13
CA ARG A 144 -11.27 22.83 -14.04
C ARG A 144 -11.86 21.58 -14.69
N LEU A 145 -12.84 20.98 -14.02
CA LEU A 145 -13.60 19.82 -14.47
C LEU A 145 -15.07 20.13 -14.64
N HIS A 146 -15.61 19.92 -15.85
CA HIS A 146 -17.04 20.05 -16.08
C HIS A 146 -17.80 18.87 -15.45
N PRO A 147 -18.85 19.09 -14.62
CA PRO A 147 -19.55 18.04 -13.87
C PRO A 147 -20.12 16.93 -14.77
N VAL A 148 -20.64 17.29 -15.95
CA VAL A 148 -21.17 16.30 -16.90
C VAL A 148 -20.07 15.38 -17.44
N ARG A 149 -18.86 15.90 -17.67
CA ARG A 149 -17.72 15.09 -18.13
C ARG A 149 -17.24 14.19 -17.01
N PHE A 150 -17.21 14.70 -15.77
CA PHE A 150 -16.91 13.90 -14.60
C PHE A 150 -17.86 12.71 -14.46
N ILE A 151 -19.18 12.93 -14.49
CA ILE A 151 -20.17 11.84 -14.36
C ILE A 151 -20.00 10.81 -15.49
N LYS A 152 -19.81 11.27 -16.73
CA LYS A 152 -19.58 10.37 -17.89
C LYS A 152 -18.35 9.48 -17.76
N LEU A 153 -17.35 9.88 -16.96
CA LEU A 153 -16.14 9.08 -16.73
C LEU A 153 -16.21 8.29 -15.42
N ALA A 154 -16.72 8.89 -14.36
CA ALA A 154 -16.77 8.31 -13.03
C ALA A 154 -17.76 7.14 -12.95
N VAL A 155 -18.93 7.26 -13.60
CA VAL A 155 -19.95 6.19 -13.59
C VAL A 155 -19.45 4.91 -14.25
N PRO A 156 -18.93 4.91 -15.50
CA PRO A 156 -18.44 3.68 -16.10
C PRO A 156 -17.19 3.14 -15.40
N ALA A 157 -16.27 4.00 -14.95
CA ALA A 157 -15.11 3.56 -14.18
C ALA A 157 -15.53 2.88 -12.87
N GLY A 158 -16.44 3.51 -12.12
CA GLY A 158 -16.96 2.97 -10.87
C GLY A 158 -17.69 1.64 -11.07
N LEU A 159 -18.57 1.55 -12.07
CA LEU A 159 -19.28 0.32 -12.37
C LEU A 159 -18.33 -0.80 -12.81
N LEU A 160 -17.34 -0.48 -13.64
CA LEU A 160 -16.34 -1.45 -14.11
C LEU A 160 -15.52 -2.01 -12.94
N PHE A 161 -15.01 -1.16 -12.06
CA PHE A 161 -14.22 -1.61 -10.91
C PHE A 161 -15.07 -2.32 -9.86
N LEU A 162 -16.31 -1.87 -9.65
CA LEU A 162 -17.25 -2.56 -8.76
C LEU A 162 -17.60 -3.95 -9.29
N ALA A 163 -17.87 -4.08 -10.59
CA ALA A 163 -18.11 -5.38 -11.20
C ALA A 163 -16.87 -6.28 -11.10
N LEU A 164 -15.67 -5.72 -11.29
CA LEU A 164 -14.42 -6.44 -11.16
C LEU A 164 -14.20 -6.95 -9.73
N THR A 165 -14.42 -6.12 -8.70
CA THR A 165 -14.25 -6.56 -7.30
C THR A 165 -15.24 -7.65 -6.95
N VAL A 166 -16.51 -7.46 -7.27
CA VAL A 166 -17.54 -8.48 -7.04
C VAL A 166 -17.21 -9.78 -7.76
N ALA A 167 -16.77 -9.73 -9.02
CA ALA A 167 -16.42 -10.93 -9.77
C ALA A 167 -15.21 -11.67 -9.15
N VAL A 168 -14.15 -10.94 -8.80
CA VAL A 168 -12.95 -11.52 -8.18
C VAL A 168 -13.28 -12.10 -6.82
N ASP A 169 -13.98 -11.36 -5.96
CA ASP A 169 -14.36 -11.80 -4.62
C ASP A 169 -15.29 -13.01 -4.68
N SER A 170 -16.18 -13.06 -5.69
CA SER A 170 -17.06 -14.22 -5.89
C SER A 170 -16.32 -15.48 -6.29
N VAL A 171 -15.25 -15.36 -7.09
CA VAL A 171 -14.39 -16.49 -7.46
C VAL A 171 -13.61 -16.99 -6.25
N PHE A 172 -13.13 -16.09 -5.38
CA PHE A 172 -12.39 -16.48 -4.18
C PHE A 172 -13.28 -17.10 -3.10
N TRP A 173 -14.51 -16.60 -2.93
CA TRP A 173 -15.43 -17.02 -1.87
C TRP A 173 -16.49 -18.04 -2.30
N ASP A 174 -16.53 -18.40 -3.59
CA ASP A 174 -17.52 -19.30 -4.20
C ASP A 174 -18.99 -18.89 -3.91
N LYS A 175 -19.22 -17.60 -3.74
CA LYS A 175 -20.53 -16.98 -3.50
C LYS A 175 -20.52 -15.54 -3.98
N LEU A 176 -21.65 -15.05 -4.49
CA LEU A 176 -21.78 -13.65 -4.88
C LEU A 176 -21.71 -12.76 -3.62
N LEU A 177 -20.57 -12.13 -3.40
CA LEU A 177 -20.33 -11.28 -2.24
C LEU A 177 -19.69 -9.96 -2.64
N TRP A 178 -20.18 -8.87 -2.06
CA TRP A 178 -19.51 -7.58 -2.12
C TRP A 178 -19.02 -7.22 -0.70
N PRO A 179 -17.75 -7.50 -0.36
CA PRO A 179 -17.28 -7.41 1.01
C PRO A 179 -17.37 -5.98 1.57
N GLU A 180 -17.06 -4.96 0.78
CA GLU A 180 -17.17 -3.56 1.24
C GLU A 180 -18.63 -3.12 1.44
N GLY A 181 -19.55 -3.60 0.60
CA GLY A 181 -20.99 -3.32 0.74
C GLY A 181 -21.59 -3.96 1.98
N GLU A 182 -21.25 -5.21 2.28
CA GLU A 182 -21.67 -5.89 3.51
C GLU A 182 -21.07 -5.24 4.76
N VAL A 183 -19.79 -4.83 4.70
CA VAL A 183 -19.12 -4.15 5.82
C VAL A 183 -19.71 -2.75 6.07
N LEU A 184 -20.05 -2.00 5.02
CA LEU A 184 -20.77 -0.72 5.15
C LEU A 184 -22.18 -0.93 5.70
N PHE A 185 -22.91 -1.93 5.22
CA PHE A 185 -24.25 -2.23 5.73
C PHE A 185 -24.19 -2.63 7.22
N PHE A 186 -23.26 -3.50 7.60
CA PHE A 186 -23.10 -3.96 8.97
C PHE A 186 -22.65 -2.85 9.94
N ASN A 187 -21.72 -2.00 9.53
CA ASN A 187 -21.19 -0.94 10.39
C ASN A 187 -22.10 0.30 10.43
N THR A 188 -22.73 0.68 9.32
CA THR A 188 -23.49 1.93 9.21
C THR A 188 -24.99 1.72 9.40
N VAL A 189 -25.56 0.63 8.88
CA VAL A 189 -27.00 0.37 8.99
C VAL A 189 -27.34 -0.45 10.23
N LEU A 190 -26.54 -1.47 10.55
CA LEU A 190 -26.76 -2.29 11.76
C LEU A 190 -26.09 -1.73 13.03
N ASN A 191 -25.22 -0.70 12.91
CA ASN A 191 -24.51 -0.05 14.03
C ASN A 191 -23.81 -1.05 14.98
N LYS A 192 -23.33 -2.18 14.45
CA LYS A 192 -22.68 -3.27 15.23
C LYS A 192 -21.15 -3.25 15.15
N SER A 193 -20.55 -2.07 14.95
CA SER A 193 -19.09 -1.90 14.92
C SER A 193 -18.39 -2.45 16.18
N HIS A 194 -19.09 -2.49 17.32
CA HIS A 194 -18.59 -3.01 18.59
C HIS A 194 -18.44 -4.55 18.66
N GLN A 195 -19.00 -5.32 17.71
CA GLN A 195 -18.89 -6.79 17.71
C GLN A 195 -17.63 -7.30 17.00
N TRP A 196 -16.83 -6.40 16.44
CA TRP A 196 -15.53 -6.74 15.87
C TRP A 196 -14.54 -7.05 17.00
N GLY A 197 -14.21 -8.33 17.17
CA GLY A 197 -13.18 -8.80 18.11
C GLY A 197 -13.68 -9.47 19.40
N VAL A 198 -14.99 -9.62 19.62
CA VAL A 198 -15.53 -10.30 20.81
C VAL A 198 -15.54 -11.84 20.72
N SER A 199 -15.23 -12.41 19.55
CA SER A 199 -15.28 -13.87 19.33
C SER A 199 -14.08 -14.63 19.91
N LEU A 200 -13.03 -13.95 20.38
CA LEU A 200 -11.87 -14.64 20.96
C LEU A 200 -12.14 -15.17 22.38
N LEU A 201 -13.15 -14.63 23.08
CA LEU A 201 -13.50 -15.05 24.44
C LEU A 201 -14.73 -15.97 24.52
N CYS A 202 -15.62 -15.97 23.51
CA CYS A 202 -16.92 -16.64 23.61
C CYS A 202 -16.92 -18.11 23.15
N SER A 203 -15.79 -18.63 22.65
CA SER A 203 -15.63 -20.06 22.32
C SER A 203 -15.02 -20.89 23.46
N LEU A 204 -14.81 -20.28 24.63
CA LEU A 204 -14.15 -20.87 25.81
C LEU A 204 -14.99 -20.78 27.11
N MET A 205 -16.27 -20.44 26.99
CA MET A 205 -17.30 -20.62 28.03
C MET A 205 -18.38 -21.56 27.52
#